data_AF-A0A8H8R2B3-F1
#
_entry.id   AF-A0A8H8R2B3-F1
#
_cell.length_a   1.000
_cell.length_b   1.000
_cell.length_c   1.000
_cell.angle_alpha   90.00
_cell.angle_beta   90.00
_cell.angle_gamma   90.00
#
_symmetry.space_group_name_H-M   'P 1'
#
loop_
_entity.id
_entity.type
_entity.pdbx_description
1 polymer ?
#
loop_
_entity_poly.entity_id
_entity_poly.type
_entity_poly.pdbx_seq_one_letter_code
_entity_poly.pdbx_strand_id
1 'polypeptide(L)'
;MFAGIGAIAALKTPTPRDGPRTIPPQTPVGFPQCTPQAGDQLPFSSGTGTPLVALLQKIHRPADIKLAHFEALGLHVIPDSSPEDIIPEAGFLPPVEEWNAISTDNLQEANNASKKLLNNGNLSPGAQTYRERQNELLIDNTAAFRTVRRISPPSGEAAVRLGNAYEFFKNLEFFTGYWDDTSLPPKPESTSDAVEDQVPRHLKTHQRTGSGAQLPPDYRQHLLTAFIKLISYDFGCNVSFPRTEPRLHINPPPTSSSPPTYFNSSATFVYRTPTDRAAARSGIIEGPVAAVSCRNSTVFATEAESQLDLAREVIAVLLTAQQRAREGKTEKRFGEGKWWTTKPRWGGGPGGAMGKEADKVDDLGAVVGGTVPEKIVGEEKGVAAEAKRAIGGINGPSPNKRSKKGKEGINFQIYDSYRKMLPPSSTWDRKARYSSIGKAVGQGYDDIFLVSSLNHHVSIVRVRVPDKLLSTLDGNEQEDWGRMNMWRSKWYDLFIAKERVDAMQVVWGMIAYLMRKVEDPSTEVDQKDTEGAKSKSEKMDLS
;
A
#
# COMPACT_ATOMS: atom_id res chain seq x y z
N MET A 1 10.12 14.02 8.74
CA MET A 1 9.32 14.64 9.81
C MET A 1 8.20 15.39 9.13
N PHE A 2 6.94 14.96 9.33
CA PHE A 2 5.67 15.69 9.26
C PHE A 2 4.57 14.61 9.15
N ALA A 3 4.33 13.93 10.27
CA ALA A 3 3.00 13.39 10.52
C ALA A 3 2.14 14.61 10.81
N GLY A 4 1.11 14.84 10.00
CA GLY A 4 0.16 15.91 10.25
C GLY A 4 -0.44 15.71 11.64
N ILE A 5 -0.13 16.62 12.55
CA ILE A 5 -0.95 16.83 13.74
C ILE A 5 -2.24 17.45 13.19
N GLY A 6 -3.14 16.57 12.74
CA GLY A 6 -4.51 16.96 12.50
C GLY A 6 -5.02 17.54 13.82
N ALA A 7 -5.52 18.77 13.77
CA ALA A 7 -6.25 19.33 14.88
C ALA A 7 -7.36 18.36 15.24
N ILE A 8 -7.17 17.59 16.30
CA ILE A 8 -8.24 16.85 16.95
C ILE A 8 -9.10 17.94 17.56
N ALA A 9 -10.08 18.44 16.79
CA ALA A 9 -11.20 19.12 17.40
C ALA A 9 -11.80 18.11 18.37
N ALA A 10 -11.63 18.37 19.68
CA ALA A 10 -12.19 17.53 20.72
C ALA A 10 -13.67 17.34 20.41
N LEU A 11 -14.09 16.10 20.19
CA LEU A 11 -15.50 15.72 20.18
C LEU A 11 -16.05 16.14 21.55
N LYS A 12 -16.74 17.28 21.61
CA LYS A 12 -17.50 17.68 22.80
C LYS A 12 -18.50 16.57 23.06
N THR A 13 -18.33 15.85 24.17
CA THR A 13 -19.38 14.99 24.71
C THR A 13 -20.56 15.90 25.08
N PRO A 14 -21.77 15.65 24.53
CA PRO A 14 -22.88 16.56 24.72
C PRO A 14 -23.30 16.58 26.18
N THR A 15 -23.48 17.79 26.71
CA THR A 15 -24.22 17.98 27.96
C THR A 15 -25.72 18.04 27.65
N PRO A 16 -26.62 17.67 28.58
CA PRO A 16 -28.07 17.62 28.33
C PRO A 16 -28.74 18.98 28.00
N ARG A 17 -27.97 20.07 27.85
CA ARG A 17 -28.46 21.45 27.69
C ARG A 17 -28.34 22.02 26.28
N ASP A 18 -27.67 21.33 25.36
CA ASP A 18 -27.58 21.81 23.98
C ASP A 18 -28.84 21.40 23.20
N GLY A 19 -29.48 22.36 22.51
CA GLY A 19 -30.65 22.13 21.65
C GLY A 19 -30.38 21.09 20.53
N PRO A 20 -31.40 20.78 19.69
CA PRO A 20 -31.24 19.78 18.64
C PRO A 20 -30.02 20.11 17.76
N ARG A 21 -29.12 19.14 17.61
CA ARG A 21 -27.85 19.29 16.91
C ARG A 21 -28.11 19.67 15.44
N THR A 22 -27.74 20.89 15.05
CA THR A 22 -27.80 21.33 13.66
C THR A 22 -26.87 20.47 12.80
N ILE A 23 -27.43 19.83 11.77
CA ILE A 23 -26.66 19.02 10.82
C ILE A 23 -25.83 19.98 9.95
N PRO A 24 -24.50 19.79 9.81
CA PRO A 24 -23.69 20.65 8.95
C PRO A 24 -24.13 20.57 7.48
N PRO A 25 -23.86 21.57 6.63
CA PRO A 25 -24.18 21.49 5.21
C PRO A 25 -23.51 20.29 4.54
N GLN A 26 -24.11 19.80 3.44
CA GLN A 26 -23.55 18.70 2.66
C GLN A 26 -22.19 19.12 2.09
N THR A 27 -21.20 18.23 2.18
CA THR A 27 -19.90 18.48 1.58
C THR A 27 -20.02 18.30 0.07
N PRO A 28 -19.67 19.30 -0.76
CA PRO A 28 -19.75 19.17 -2.20
C PRO A 28 -18.74 18.11 -2.67
N VAL A 29 -19.15 17.28 -3.63
CA VAL A 29 -18.27 16.34 -4.30
C VAL A 29 -17.60 17.07 -5.47
N GLY A 30 -16.28 17.22 -5.40
CA GLY A 30 -15.46 17.74 -6.50
C GLY A 30 -14.26 16.83 -6.72
N PHE A 31 -13.89 16.63 -7.98
CA PHE A 31 -12.74 15.80 -8.38
C PHE A 31 -11.60 16.68 -8.89
N PRO A 32 -10.33 16.25 -8.71
CA PRO A 32 -9.17 17.00 -9.21
C PRO A 32 -9.17 17.08 -10.74
N GLN A 33 -8.82 18.25 -11.28
CA GLN A 33 -8.87 18.53 -12.73
C GLN A 33 -7.49 18.74 -13.37
N CYS A 34 -6.44 18.09 -12.83
CA CYS A 34 -5.09 18.20 -13.37
C CYS A 34 -4.84 17.14 -14.44
N THR A 35 -4.77 17.54 -15.72
CA THR A 35 -4.56 16.63 -16.86
C THR A 35 -3.37 17.07 -17.74
N PRO A 36 -2.11 16.95 -17.25
CA PRO A 36 -0.92 17.28 -18.04
C PRO A 36 -0.90 16.57 -19.40
N GLN A 37 -0.55 17.31 -20.45
CA GLN A 37 -0.50 16.83 -21.83
C GLN A 37 0.95 16.91 -22.34
N ALA A 38 1.81 15.98 -21.93
CA ALA A 38 3.16 15.90 -22.50
C ALA A 38 3.08 15.61 -24.02
N GLY A 39 3.97 16.21 -24.83
CA GLY A 39 4.10 15.96 -26.28
C GLY A 39 4.72 14.59 -26.61
N ASP A 40 4.63 14.15 -27.88
CA ASP A 40 5.12 12.81 -28.30
C ASP A 40 6.65 12.75 -28.29
N GLN A 41 7.30 13.89 -28.52
CA GLN A 41 8.73 14.09 -28.34
C GLN A 41 8.95 14.84 -27.03
N LEU A 42 9.55 14.17 -26.06
CA LEU A 42 10.03 14.86 -24.85
C LEU A 42 11.32 15.59 -25.22
N PRO A 43 11.43 16.90 -24.95
CA PRO A 43 12.72 17.55 -25.11
C PRO A 43 13.69 16.90 -24.12
N PHE A 44 14.86 16.47 -24.62
CA PHE A 44 15.99 15.85 -23.89
C PHE A 44 16.40 16.63 -22.62
N SER A 45 15.89 17.84 -22.46
CA SER A 45 15.80 18.57 -21.23
C SER A 45 14.43 19.24 -21.23
N SER A 46 13.74 19.29 -20.08
CA SER A 46 12.76 20.37 -19.85
C SER A 46 13.39 21.66 -20.39
N GLY A 47 12.66 22.51 -21.13
CA GLY A 47 13.21 23.63 -21.93
C GLY A 47 14.12 24.64 -21.18
N THR A 48 14.43 24.38 -19.91
CA THR A 48 15.36 25.03 -19.00
C THR A 48 16.77 24.41 -18.94
N GLY A 49 17.05 23.27 -19.59
CA GLY A 49 18.36 22.60 -19.55
C GLY A 49 18.73 21.94 -18.21
N THR A 50 17.78 21.88 -17.25
CA THR A 50 18.02 21.26 -15.93
C THR A 50 17.75 19.75 -15.98
N PRO A 51 18.66 18.89 -15.48
CA PRO A 51 18.43 17.45 -15.37
C PRO A 51 17.19 17.11 -14.55
N LEU A 52 16.43 16.07 -14.93
CA LEU A 52 15.16 15.69 -14.27
C LEU A 52 15.33 15.51 -12.76
N VAL A 53 16.34 14.75 -12.33
CA VAL A 53 16.60 14.51 -10.91
C VAL A 53 16.85 15.82 -10.16
N ALA A 54 17.68 16.71 -10.73
CA ALA A 54 17.97 18.01 -10.13
C ALA A 54 16.72 18.91 -10.07
N LEU A 55 15.82 18.82 -11.05
CA LEU A 55 14.54 19.52 -11.04
C LEU A 55 13.62 19.01 -9.92
N LEU A 56 13.45 17.69 -9.81
CA LEU A 56 12.62 17.07 -8.76
C LEU A 56 13.18 17.34 -7.36
N GLN A 57 14.50 17.40 -7.20
CA GLN A 57 15.15 17.69 -5.92
C GLN A 57 14.90 19.12 -5.39
N LYS A 58 14.44 20.04 -6.24
CA LYS A 58 14.04 21.41 -5.83
C LYS A 58 12.67 21.46 -5.16
N ILE A 59 11.88 20.39 -5.22
CA ILE A 59 10.57 20.33 -4.58
C ILE A 59 10.77 20.09 -3.07
N HIS A 60 10.57 21.11 -2.26
CA HIS A 60 10.69 21.03 -0.81
C HIS A 60 9.34 21.08 -0.08
N ARG A 61 8.34 21.72 -0.70
CA ARG A 61 7.01 21.94 -0.15
C ARG A 61 5.93 21.63 -1.19
N PRO A 62 4.71 21.28 -0.76
CA PRO A 62 3.60 21.05 -1.68
C PRO A 62 3.34 22.19 -2.68
N ALA A 63 3.55 23.44 -2.26
CA ALA A 63 3.36 24.63 -3.09
C ALA A 63 4.38 24.75 -4.24
N ASP A 64 5.50 24.04 -4.17
CA ASP A 64 6.55 24.04 -5.20
C ASP A 64 6.15 23.18 -6.40
N ILE A 65 5.15 22.32 -6.26
CA ILE A 65 4.64 21.47 -7.35
C ILE A 65 3.97 22.38 -8.39
N LYS A 66 4.30 22.11 -9.66
CA LYS A 66 3.88 22.86 -10.86
C LYS A 66 3.74 21.91 -12.03
N LEU A 67 2.97 22.31 -13.04
CA LEU A 67 2.77 21.56 -14.29
C LEU A 67 4.09 21.14 -14.96
N ALA A 68 5.09 22.02 -14.95
CA ALA A 68 6.43 21.75 -15.50
C ALA A 68 7.12 20.51 -14.91
N HIS A 69 6.81 20.12 -13.67
CA HIS A 69 7.37 18.88 -13.09
C HIS A 69 6.74 17.63 -13.72
N PHE A 70 5.45 17.68 -14.06
CA PHE A 70 4.75 16.59 -14.75
C PHE A 70 5.19 16.49 -16.21
N GLU A 71 5.34 17.64 -16.88
CA GLU A 71 5.88 17.71 -18.25
C GLU A 71 7.31 17.18 -18.31
N ALA A 72 8.16 17.51 -17.33
CA ALA A 72 9.51 16.97 -17.22
C ALA A 72 9.52 15.46 -16.96
N LEU A 73 8.52 14.90 -16.30
CA LEU A 73 8.34 13.44 -16.18
C LEU A 73 7.79 12.81 -17.47
N GLY A 74 7.39 13.61 -18.45
CA GLY A 74 6.72 13.16 -19.66
C GLY A 74 5.31 12.62 -19.39
N LEU A 75 4.63 13.11 -18.35
CA LEU A 75 3.31 12.63 -17.98
C LEU A 75 2.24 13.11 -18.97
N HIS A 76 1.49 12.15 -19.51
CA HIS A 76 0.33 12.40 -20.36
C HIS A 76 -0.90 11.71 -19.75
N VAL A 77 -1.86 12.50 -19.28
CA VAL A 77 -3.06 11.99 -18.61
C VAL A 77 -4.23 11.94 -19.58
N ILE A 78 -4.80 10.74 -19.72
CA ILE A 78 -6.00 10.44 -20.50
C ILE A 78 -7.14 10.20 -19.49
N PRO A 79 -8.01 11.20 -19.25
CA PRO A 79 -9.14 11.07 -18.33
C PRO A 79 -10.24 10.19 -18.92
N ASP A 80 -11.14 9.70 -18.06
CA ASP A 80 -12.37 8.99 -18.42
C ASP A 80 -12.19 7.86 -19.46
N SER A 81 -11.06 7.15 -19.39
CA SER A 81 -10.73 6.02 -20.24
C SER A 81 -11.69 4.85 -20.02
N SER A 82 -12.01 4.15 -21.10
CA SER A 82 -12.84 2.95 -21.06
C SER A 82 -12.11 1.80 -20.32
N PRO A 83 -12.83 0.80 -19.77
CA PRO A 83 -12.21 -0.41 -19.24
C PRO A 83 -11.23 -1.08 -20.21
N GLU A 84 -11.58 -1.08 -21.50
CA GLU A 84 -10.81 -1.68 -22.59
C GLU A 84 -9.49 -0.93 -22.84
N ASP A 85 -9.49 0.40 -22.65
CA ASP A 85 -8.27 1.21 -22.76
C ASP A 85 -7.37 1.06 -21.53
N ILE A 86 -7.96 0.86 -20.35
CA ILE A 86 -7.23 0.72 -19.08
C ILE A 86 -6.55 -0.64 -18.96
N ILE A 87 -7.19 -1.73 -19.38
CA ILE A 87 -6.60 -3.07 -19.34
C ILE A 87 -5.84 -3.32 -20.66
N PRO A 88 -4.50 -3.55 -20.64
CA PRO A 88 -3.71 -3.67 -21.87
C PRO A 88 -4.21 -4.74 -22.85
N GLU A 89 -4.81 -5.80 -22.32
CA GLU A 89 -5.40 -6.89 -23.09
C GLU A 89 -6.87 -7.05 -22.67
N ALA A 90 -7.80 -6.57 -23.49
CA ALA A 90 -9.24 -6.56 -23.18
C ALA A 90 -9.82 -7.95 -22.85
N GLY A 91 -9.20 -9.04 -23.34
CA GLY A 91 -9.58 -10.42 -23.01
C GLY A 91 -9.38 -10.84 -21.54
N PHE A 92 -8.80 -9.97 -20.71
CA PHE A 92 -8.78 -10.14 -19.25
C PHE A 92 -9.94 -9.48 -18.54
N LEU A 93 -10.70 -8.61 -19.20
CA LEU A 93 -12.00 -8.18 -18.68
C LEU A 93 -12.96 -9.38 -18.67
N PRO A 94 -13.81 -9.50 -17.64
CA PRO A 94 -14.80 -10.57 -17.61
C PRO A 94 -15.85 -10.33 -18.71
N PRO A 95 -16.25 -11.36 -19.48
CA PRO A 95 -17.31 -11.25 -20.48
C PRO A 95 -18.68 -11.22 -19.77
N VAL A 96 -19.06 -10.05 -19.26
CA VAL A 96 -20.20 -9.87 -18.34
C VAL A 96 -21.52 -10.36 -18.93
N GLU A 97 -21.78 -10.04 -20.19
CA GLU A 97 -23.02 -10.42 -20.88
C GLU A 97 -23.14 -11.94 -21.00
N GLU A 98 -22.07 -12.60 -21.47
CA GLU A 98 -22.01 -14.05 -21.59
C GLU A 98 -22.16 -14.72 -20.22
N TRP A 99 -21.43 -14.24 -19.21
CA TRP A 99 -21.48 -14.83 -17.87
C TRP A 99 -22.86 -14.70 -17.25
N ASN A 100 -23.54 -13.57 -17.44
CA ASN A 100 -24.88 -13.35 -16.93
C ASN A 100 -25.97 -14.14 -17.68
N ALA A 101 -25.75 -14.46 -18.95
CA ALA A 101 -26.65 -15.29 -19.75
C ALA A 101 -26.60 -16.79 -19.38
N ILE A 102 -25.58 -17.25 -18.65
CA ILE A 102 -25.45 -18.66 -18.23
C ILE A 102 -26.61 -19.04 -17.28
N SER A 103 -27.29 -20.15 -17.55
CA SER A 103 -28.32 -20.70 -16.66
C SER A 103 -27.73 -21.19 -15.34
N THR A 104 -28.54 -21.24 -14.28
CA THR A 104 -28.11 -21.74 -12.96
C THR A 104 -27.57 -23.16 -13.02
N ASP A 105 -28.16 -24.01 -13.86
CA ASP A 105 -27.81 -25.43 -13.96
C ASP A 105 -26.44 -25.66 -14.59
N ASN A 106 -26.05 -24.79 -15.54
CA ASN A 106 -24.77 -24.88 -16.25
C ASN A 106 -23.65 -24.05 -15.60
N LEU A 107 -23.97 -23.29 -14.54
CA LEU A 107 -23.06 -22.32 -13.95
C LEU A 107 -21.79 -22.96 -13.38
N GLN A 108 -21.89 -24.16 -12.78
CA GLN A 108 -20.74 -24.86 -12.22
C GLN A 108 -19.74 -25.31 -13.30
N GLU A 109 -20.26 -25.82 -14.43
CA GLU A 109 -19.42 -26.26 -15.55
C GLU A 109 -18.74 -25.06 -16.21
N ALA A 110 -19.51 -24.01 -16.52
CA ALA A 110 -18.97 -22.78 -17.08
C ALA A 110 -17.97 -22.08 -16.12
N ASN A 111 -18.20 -22.19 -14.81
CA ASN A 111 -17.25 -21.71 -13.81
C ASN A 111 -15.92 -22.45 -13.90
N ASN A 112 -15.91 -23.78 -14.10
CA ASN A 112 -14.66 -24.51 -14.26
C ASN A 112 -13.98 -24.21 -15.60
N ALA A 113 -14.74 -24.08 -16.68
CA ALA A 113 -14.22 -23.77 -18.01
C ALA A 113 -13.61 -22.35 -18.11
N SER A 114 -14.12 -21.39 -17.34
CA SER A 114 -13.65 -20.00 -17.35
C SER A 114 -12.39 -19.74 -16.51
N LYS A 115 -11.96 -20.70 -15.68
CA LYS A 115 -10.75 -20.55 -14.85
C LYS A 115 -9.49 -20.60 -15.70
N LYS A 116 -8.57 -19.67 -15.45
CA LYS A 116 -7.27 -19.58 -16.12
C LYS A 116 -6.15 -19.84 -15.13
N LEU A 117 -5.03 -20.38 -15.60
CA LEU A 117 -3.86 -20.60 -14.75
C LEU A 117 -3.18 -19.26 -14.42
N LEU A 118 -2.94 -19.00 -13.14
CA LEU A 118 -2.25 -17.82 -12.65
C LEU A 118 -0.74 -18.05 -12.56
N ASN A 119 0.04 -16.97 -12.46
CA ASN A 119 1.49 -16.98 -12.29
C ASN A 119 1.99 -17.55 -10.94
N ASN A 120 1.10 -17.99 -10.06
CA ASN A 120 1.42 -18.71 -8.84
C ASN A 120 1.06 -20.21 -8.92
N GLY A 121 0.60 -20.69 -10.08
CA GLY A 121 0.18 -22.07 -10.30
C GLY A 121 -1.24 -22.40 -9.83
N ASN A 122 -1.94 -21.47 -9.17
CA ASN A 122 -3.35 -21.64 -8.84
C ASN A 122 -4.24 -21.28 -10.04
N LEU A 123 -5.49 -21.74 -10.01
CA LEU A 123 -6.51 -21.30 -10.95
C LEU A 123 -7.13 -19.97 -10.50
N SER A 124 -7.46 -19.12 -11.47
CA SER A 124 -8.23 -17.89 -11.26
C SER A 124 -9.64 -18.22 -10.72
N PRO A 125 -10.36 -17.24 -10.14
CA PRO A 125 -11.81 -17.36 -10.02
C PRO A 125 -12.46 -17.45 -11.41
N GLY A 126 -13.63 -18.10 -11.46
CA GLY A 126 -14.42 -18.28 -12.68
C GLY A 126 -15.75 -17.52 -12.65
N ALA A 127 -16.60 -17.80 -13.64
CA ALA A 127 -17.86 -17.11 -13.89
C ALA A 127 -18.82 -17.12 -12.69
N GLN A 128 -18.90 -18.22 -11.94
CA GLN A 128 -19.77 -18.30 -10.76
C GLN A 128 -19.31 -17.35 -9.67
N THR A 129 -18.02 -17.38 -9.32
CA THR A 129 -17.46 -16.49 -8.30
C THR A 129 -17.69 -15.02 -8.68
N TYR A 130 -17.49 -14.68 -9.96
CA TYR A 130 -17.79 -13.33 -10.43
C TYR A 130 -19.25 -12.93 -10.22
N ARG A 131 -20.20 -13.78 -10.63
CA ARG A 131 -21.64 -13.52 -10.46
C ARG A 131 -22.04 -13.43 -9.00
N GLU A 132 -21.45 -14.25 -8.13
CA GLU A 132 -21.68 -14.15 -6.68
C GLU A 132 -21.25 -12.77 -6.16
N ARG A 133 -20.06 -12.28 -6.52
CA ARG A 133 -19.58 -10.94 -6.12
C ARG A 133 -20.44 -9.82 -6.72
N GLN A 134 -20.84 -9.96 -7.98
CA GLN A 134 -21.73 -9.02 -8.66
C GLN A 134 -23.08 -8.92 -7.94
N ASN A 135 -23.73 -10.05 -7.67
CA ASN A 135 -25.01 -10.11 -6.98
C ASN A 135 -24.93 -9.54 -5.56
N GLU A 136 -23.84 -9.83 -4.83
CA GLU A 136 -23.60 -9.27 -3.51
C GLU A 136 -23.44 -7.73 -3.56
N LEU A 137 -22.72 -7.18 -4.54
CA LEU A 137 -22.54 -5.72 -4.68
C LEU A 137 -23.80 -4.99 -5.18
N LEU A 138 -24.71 -5.69 -5.87
CA LEU A 138 -26.00 -5.17 -6.33
C LEU A 138 -27.05 -5.07 -5.22
N ILE A 139 -26.79 -5.61 -4.02
CA ILE A 139 -27.72 -5.49 -2.89
C ILE A 139 -27.96 -4.01 -2.57
N ASP A 140 -29.24 -3.67 -2.43
CA ASP A 140 -29.68 -2.32 -2.06
C ASP A 140 -29.07 -1.86 -0.72
N ASN A 141 -28.69 -0.58 -0.66
CA ASN A 141 -28.03 0.01 0.50
C ASN A 141 -28.89 -0.07 1.75
N THR A 142 -30.19 0.23 1.61
CA THR A 142 -31.15 0.20 2.72
C THR A 142 -31.26 -1.20 3.30
N ALA A 143 -31.39 -2.22 2.45
CA ALA A 143 -31.42 -3.62 2.88
C ALA A 143 -30.10 -4.04 3.54
N ALA A 144 -28.96 -3.70 2.93
CA ALA A 144 -27.65 -4.05 3.46
C ALA A 144 -27.34 -3.38 4.80
N PHE A 145 -27.64 -2.09 4.94
CA PHE A 145 -27.41 -1.34 6.18
C PHE A 145 -28.29 -1.85 7.32
N ARG A 146 -29.53 -2.30 7.05
CA ARG A 146 -30.34 -2.99 8.07
C ARG A 146 -29.66 -4.27 8.55
N THR A 147 -29.14 -5.09 7.65
CA THR A 147 -28.40 -6.31 8.02
C THR A 147 -27.15 -5.98 8.84
N VAL A 148 -26.36 -4.96 8.45
CA VAL A 148 -25.17 -4.51 9.19
C VAL A 148 -25.54 -4.04 10.60
N ARG A 149 -26.58 -3.21 10.73
CA ARG A 149 -27.07 -2.65 12.00
C ARG A 149 -27.93 -3.63 12.81
N ARG A 150 -28.22 -4.83 12.28
CA ARG A 150 -29.11 -5.83 12.87
C ARG A 150 -30.53 -5.30 13.14
N ILE A 151 -31.04 -4.50 12.20
CA ILE A 151 -32.41 -4.00 12.20
C ILE A 151 -33.28 -4.99 11.42
N SER A 152 -34.46 -5.31 11.96
CA SER A 152 -35.41 -6.21 11.27
C SER A 152 -35.80 -5.66 9.89
N PRO A 153 -35.94 -6.54 8.88
CA PRO A 153 -36.43 -6.13 7.56
C PRO A 153 -37.90 -5.64 7.66
N PRO A 154 -38.37 -4.88 6.65
CA PRO A 154 -39.79 -4.54 6.51
C PRO A 154 -40.69 -5.79 6.54
N SER A 155 -41.95 -5.61 6.93
CA SER A 155 -42.91 -6.70 7.00
C SER A 155 -43.07 -7.37 5.63
N GLY A 156 -42.88 -8.70 5.58
CA GLY A 156 -42.95 -9.48 4.33
C GLY A 156 -41.62 -9.69 3.62
N GLU A 157 -40.55 -9.00 4.02
CA GLU A 157 -39.21 -9.17 3.44
C GLU A 157 -38.29 -10.01 4.34
N ALA A 158 -37.40 -10.80 3.74
CA ALA A 158 -36.35 -11.52 4.44
C ALA A 158 -35.09 -10.68 4.57
N ALA A 159 -34.30 -10.90 5.62
CA ALA A 159 -33.01 -10.24 5.79
C ALA A 159 -32.05 -10.68 4.66
N VAL A 160 -31.42 -9.71 3.99
CA VAL A 160 -30.47 -9.99 2.91
C VAL A 160 -29.18 -10.59 3.44
N ARG A 161 -28.65 -11.59 2.73
CA ARG A 161 -27.36 -12.21 3.04
C ARG A 161 -26.25 -11.48 2.29
N LEU A 162 -25.38 -10.79 3.05
CA LEU A 162 -24.30 -9.98 2.47
C LEU A 162 -23.05 -10.78 2.06
N GLY A 163 -22.93 -12.04 2.49
CA GLY A 163 -21.84 -12.92 2.07
C GLY A 163 -20.45 -12.28 2.25
N ASN A 164 -19.68 -12.24 1.17
CA ASN A 164 -18.32 -11.69 1.16
C ASN A 164 -18.32 -10.15 1.20
N ALA A 165 -19.36 -9.51 0.65
CA ALA A 165 -19.54 -8.06 0.68
C ALA A 165 -19.93 -7.50 2.07
N TYR A 166 -20.11 -8.31 3.11
CA TYR A 166 -20.43 -7.82 4.46
C TYR A 166 -19.45 -6.75 4.96
N GLU A 167 -18.14 -6.97 4.79
CA GLU A 167 -17.12 -6.01 5.23
C GLU A 167 -17.16 -4.71 4.40
N PHE A 168 -17.48 -4.80 3.11
CA PHE A 168 -17.69 -3.63 2.24
C PHE A 168 -18.89 -2.80 2.72
N PHE A 169 -20.07 -3.40 2.86
CA PHE A 169 -21.27 -2.69 3.30
C PHE A 169 -21.17 -2.17 4.72
N LYS A 170 -20.47 -2.87 5.61
CA LYS A 170 -20.17 -2.36 6.96
C LYS A 170 -19.40 -1.05 6.89
N ASN A 171 -18.35 -0.97 6.06
CA ASN A 171 -17.56 0.25 5.92
C ASN A 171 -18.33 1.35 5.18
N LEU A 172 -19.14 1.01 4.18
CA LEU A 172 -19.97 1.98 3.48
C LEU A 172 -21.09 2.55 4.37
N GLU A 173 -21.67 1.72 5.23
CA GLU A 173 -22.65 2.16 6.21
C GLU A 173 -22.07 3.24 7.13
N PHE A 174 -20.82 3.10 7.59
CA PHE A 174 -20.14 4.14 8.37
C PHE A 174 -20.01 5.47 7.63
N PHE A 175 -19.86 5.45 6.29
CA PHE A 175 -19.78 6.68 5.50
C PHE A 175 -21.06 7.50 5.56
N THR A 176 -22.22 6.86 5.75
CA THR A 176 -23.51 7.54 5.84
C THR A 176 -23.61 8.53 7.00
N GLY A 177 -22.75 8.40 8.01
CA GLY A 177 -22.62 9.38 9.09
C GLY A 177 -22.06 10.74 8.64
N TYR A 178 -21.38 10.78 7.50
CA TYR A 178 -20.61 11.94 7.01
C TYR A 178 -20.93 12.34 5.56
N TRP A 179 -21.50 11.43 4.78
CA TRP A 179 -21.92 11.61 3.40
C TRP A 179 -23.38 11.19 3.26
N ASP A 180 -24.13 11.90 2.43
CA ASP A 180 -25.48 11.48 2.06
C ASP A 180 -25.37 10.31 1.05
N ASP A 181 -26.26 9.32 1.17
CA ASP A 181 -26.34 8.19 0.24
C ASP A 181 -26.89 8.67 -1.11
N THR A 182 -26.03 8.70 -2.12
CA THR A 182 -26.34 9.22 -3.46
C THR A 182 -27.22 8.28 -4.29
N SER A 183 -27.48 7.06 -3.81
CA SER A 183 -28.49 6.17 -4.41
C SER A 183 -29.92 6.62 -4.11
N LEU A 184 -30.11 7.46 -3.08
CA LEU A 184 -31.42 8.02 -2.72
C LEU A 184 -31.69 9.31 -3.50
N PRO A 185 -32.96 9.62 -3.81
CA PRO A 185 -33.31 10.85 -4.51
C PRO A 185 -32.85 12.09 -3.72
N PRO A 186 -32.42 13.16 -4.41
CA PRO A 186 -32.00 14.39 -3.75
C PRO A 186 -33.14 14.95 -2.91
N LYS A 187 -32.83 15.39 -1.69
CA LYS A 187 -33.83 16.05 -0.84
C LYS A 187 -34.23 17.37 -1.51
N PRO A 188 -35.53 17.70 -1.62
CA PRO A 188 -35.93 19.02 -2.11
C PRO A 188 -35.33 20.10 -1.21
N GLU A 189 -34.73 21.12 -1.82
CA GLU A 189 -34.17 22.27 -1.11
C GLU A 189 -35.29 22.98 -0.34
N SER A 190 -35.25 22.88 0.98
CA SER A 190 -36.28 23.46 1.85
C SER A 190 -36.07 24.97 1.97
N THR A 191 -36.70 25.74 1.07
CA THR A 191 -37.24 27.04 1.45
C THR A 191 -38.55 26.82 2.19
N SER A 192 -38.63 27.37 3.41
CA SER A 192 -39.77 27.44 4.33
C SER A 192 -40.15 26.18 5.12
N ASP A 193 -40.44 26.44 6.40
CA ASP A 193 -40.88 25.52 7.43
C ASP A 193 -42.12 24.71 7.03
N ALA A 194 -42.20 23.49 7.59
CA ALA A 194 -43.37 22.60 7.62
C ALA A 194 -43.76 21.89 6.31
N VAL A 195 -42.95 20.89 5.91
CA VAL A 195 -43.48 19.63 5.36
C VAL A 195 -42.68 18.47 5.95
N GLU A 196 -43.32 17.61 6.74
CA GLU A 196 -42.72 16.38 7.23
C GLU A 196 -42.18 15.53 6.07
N ASP A 197 -40.96 15.05 6.27
CA ASP A 197 -40.23 14.07 5.46
C ASP A 197 -41.12 13.05 4.71
N GLN A 198 -41.10 13.07 3.37
CA GLN A 198 -41.76 12.07 2.54
C GLN A 198 -41.02 10.72 2.44
N VAL A 199 -39.84 10.56 3.05
CA VAL A 199 -39.19 9.24 3.14
C VAL A 199 -39.69 8.56 4.40
N PRO A 200 -40.48 7.47 4.29
CA PRO A 200 -40.98 6.75 5.45
C PRO A 200 -39.85 6.42 6.43
N ARG A 201 -40.08 6.62 7.74
CA ARG A 201 -39.07 6.39 8.79
C ARG A 201 -38.42 5.00 8.70
N HIS A 202 -39.14 4.00 8.21
CA HIS A 202 -38.59 2.66 8.02
C HIS A 202 -37.48 2.62 6.97
N LEU A 203 -37.50 3.46 5.93
CA LEU A 203 -36.46 3.58 4.90
C LEU A 203 -35.25 4.43 5.33
N LYS A 204 -35.40 5.30 6.34
CA LYS A 204 -34.28 6.07 6.90
C LYS A 204 -33.43 5.19 7.81
N THR A 205 -32.60 4.34 7.20
CA THR A 205 -31.66 3.50 7.96
C THR A 205 -30.52 4.29 8.59
N HIS A 206 -30.25 5.49 8.08
CA HIS A 206 -29.15 6.36 8.52
C HIS A 206 -29.47 7.85 8.29
N GLN A 207 -28.82 8.73 9.05
CA GLN A 207 -28.87 10.18 8.86
C GLN A 207 -27.47 10.76 9.06
N ARG A 208 -27.06 11.64 8.15
CA ARG A 208 -25.77 12.32 8.23
C ARG A 208 -25.71 13.21 9.48
N THR A 209 -24.62 13.07 10.24
CA THR A 209 -24.37 13.80 11.48
C THR A 209 -23.15 14.71 11.40
N GLY A 210 -22.26 14.45 10.44
CA GLY A 210 -21.04 15.22 10.21
C GLY A 210 -20.87 15.65 8.76
N SER A 211 -19.77 16.34 8.47
CA SER A 211 -19.33 16.66 7.12
C SER A 211 -18.27 15.68 6.63
N GLY A 212 -18.03 15.63 5.31
CA GLY A 212 -17.01 14.77 4.72
C GLY A 212 -15.61 15.04 5.29
N ALA A 213 -15.29 16.29 5.63
CA ALA A 213 -14.01 16.66 6.26
C ALA A 213 -13.82 16.06 7.66
N GLN A 214 -14.92 15.73 8.35
CA GLN A 214 -14.90 15.12 9.69
C GLN A 214 -14.76 13.60 9.64
N LEU A 215 -14.91 12.96 8.48
CA LEU A 215 -14.71 11.52 8.34
C LEU A 215 -13.23 11.19 8.63
N PRO A 216 -12.93 10.27 9.56
CA PRO A 216 -11.56 9.83 9.82
C PRO A 216 -10.85 9.21 8.59
N PRO A 217 -9.55 9.47 8.39
CA PRO A 217 -8.75 8.89 7.30
C PRO A 217 -8.85 7.36 7.19
N ASP A 218 -8.76 6.66 8.32
CA ASP A 218 -8.69 5.19 8.36
C ASP A 218 -9.96 4.54 7.80
N TYR A 219 -11.13 5.15 7.98
CA TYR A 219 -12.37 4.61 7.42
C TYR A 219 -12.40 4.66 5.90
N ARG A 220 -11.79 5.70 5.30
CA ARG A 220 -11.67 5.75 3.84
C ARG A 220 -10.78 4.63 3.32
N GLN A 221 -9.67 4.39 4.01
CA GLN A 221 -8.79 3.27 3.69
C GLN A 221 -9.50 1.92 3.90
N HIS A 222 -10.31 1.74 4.94
CA HIS A 222 -11.03 0.49 5.20
C HIS A 222 -12.10 0.20 4.14
N LEU A 223 -12.87 1.20 3.70
CA LEU A 223 -13.84 1.03 2.61
C LEU A 223 -13.15 0.52 1.33
N LEU A 224 -12.08 1.20 0.93
CA LEU A 224 -11.32 0.84 -0.27
C LEU A 224 -10.66 -0.53 -0.13
N THR A 225 -10.09 -0.83 1.03
CA THR A 225 -9.48 -2.12 1.35
C THR A 225 -10.52 -3.24 1.27
N ALA A 226 -11.71 -3.05 1.83
CA ALA A 226 -12.79 -4.04 1.80
C ALA A 226 -13.28 -4.28 0.36
N PHE A 227 -13.44 -3.21 -0.44
CA PHE A 227 -13.84 -3.32 -1.83
C PHE A 227 -12.81 -4.08 -2.68
N ILE A 228 -11.53 -3.73 -2.58
CA ILE A 228 -10.46 -4.41 -3.34
C ILE A 228 -10.28 -5.85 -2.85
N LYS A 229 -10.33 -6.10 -1.54
CA LYS A 229 -10.17 -7.44 -0.95
C LYS A 229 -11.32 -8.36 -1.37
N LEU A 230 -12.55 -7.88 -1.44
CA LEU A 230 -13.72 -8.64 -1.94
C LEU A 230 -13.45 -9.28 -3.32
N ILE A 231 -12.65 -8.62 -4.14
CA ILE A 231 -12.35 -9.01 -5.52
C ILE A 231 -11.03 -9.79 -5.60
N SER A 232 -9.97 -9.20 -5.05
CA SER A 232 -8.59 -9.69 -5.19
C SER A 232 -8.28 -10.94 -4.37
N TYR A 233 -9.05 -11.21 -3.31
CA TYR A 233 -8.82 -12.35 -2.43
C TYR A 233 -8.90 -13.70 -3.15
N ASP A 234 -9.87 -13.83 -4.08
CA ASP A 234 -10.06 -15.07 -4.85
C ASP A 234 -8.92 -15.32 -5.87
N PHE A 235 -8.12 -14.29 -6.20
CA PHE A 235 -6.88 -14.41 -6.98
C PHE A 235 -5.64 -14.72 -6.11
N GLY A 236 -5.81 -14.88 -4.79
CA GLY A 236 -4.71 -15.04 -3.84
C GLY A 236 -4.00 -13.74 -3.50
N CYS A 237 -4.63 -12.59 -3.75
CA CYS A 237 -4.09 -11.27 -3.45
C CYS A 237 -4.79 -10.63 -2.24
N ASN A 238 -4.09 -9.76 -1.53
CA ASN A 238 -4.65 -9.02 -0.40
C ASN A 238 -4.02 -7.64 -0.30
N VAL A 239 -4.80 -6.65 0.13
CA VAL A 239 -4.29 -5.32 0.44
C VAL A 239 -3.57 -5.39 1.78
N SER A 240 -2.32 -4.94 1.82
CA SER A 240 -1.54 -4.87 3.05
C SER A 240 -0.92 -3.50 3.24
N PHE A 241 -0.88 -3.08 4.51
CA PHE A 241 -0.18 -1.87 4.91
C PHE A 241 1.33 -2.09 4.87
N PRO A 242 2.10 -1.12 4.36
CA PRO A 242 3.54 -1.23 4.30
C PRO A 242 4.13 -1.19 5.73
N ARG A 243 5.04 -2.13 6.02
CA ARG A 243 5.72 -2.21 7.33
C ARG A 243 6.88 -1.23 7.47
N THR A 244 7.44 -0.81 6.34
CA THR A 244 8.42 0.27 6.23
C THR A 244 7.78 1.46 5.54
N GLU A 245 8.24 2.67 5.85
CA GLU A 245 7.70 3.88 5.20
C GLU A 245 7.95 3.81 3.68
N PRO A 246 6.90 3.88 2.85
CA PRO A 246 7.07 3.85 1.40
C PRO A 246 7.70 5.15 0.90
N ARG A 247 8.84 5.03 0.21
CA ARG A 247 9.65 6.15 -0.27
C ARG A 247 10.02 5.99 -1.73
N LEU A 248 9.63 6.96 -2.57
CA LEU A 248 10.13 7.11 -3.92
C LEU A 248 11.52 7.72 -3.84
N HIS A 249 12.56 6.94 -4.14
CA HIS A 249 13.94 7.39 -4.07
C HIS A 249 14.34 8.16 -5.32
N ILE A 250 15.06 9.25 -5.13
CA ILE A 250 15.57 10.11 -6.19
C ILE A 250 17.09 10.24 -5.97
N ASN A 251 17.84 9.47 -6.75
CA ASN A 251 19.28 9.38 -6.66
C ASN A 251 19.91 10.27 -7.73
N PRO A 252 20.75 11.24 -7.37
CA PRO A 252 21.48 12.02 -8.35
C PRO A 252 22.58 11.15 -9.00
N PRO A 253 23.01 11.50 -10.23
CA PRO A 253 24.04 10.73 -10.91
C PRO A 253 25.37 10.77 -10.16
N PRO A 254 26.26 9.76 -10.32
CA PRO A 254 27.55 9.70 -9.63
C PRO A 254 28.44 10.93 -9.82
N THR A 255 28.25 11.67 -10.92
CA THR A 255 28.95 12.91 -11.25
C THR A 255 28.48 14.11 -10.42
N SER A 256 27.31 14.02 -9.78
CA SER A 256 26.73 15.07 -8.94
C SER A 256 27.17 14.93 -7.49
N SER A 257 27.47 16.05 -6.85
CA SER A 257 27.76 16.11 -5.42
C SER A 257 26.51 16.16 -4.53
N SER A 258 25.31 16.27 -5.12
CA SER A 258 24.06 16.33 -4.37
C SER A 258 23.79 15.01 -3.63
N PRO A 259 23.20 15.04 -2.42
CA PRO A 259 22.79 13.82 -1.74
C PRO A 259 21.53 13.21 -2.37
N PRO A 260 21.29 11.90 -2.22
CA PRO A 260 20.00 11.27 -2.51
C PRO A 260 18.86 11.91 -1.72
N THR A 261 17.69 12.05 -2.35
CA THR A 261 16.46 12.50 -1.71
C THR A 261 15.34 11.49 -1.92
N TYR A 262 14.18 11.72 -1.30
CA TYR A 262 13.02 10.86 -1.49
C TYR A 262 11.71 11.61 -1.27
N PHE A 263 10.64 11.13 -1.90
CA PHE A 263 9.27 11.53 -1.60
C PHE A 263 8.57 10.44 -0.80
N ASN A 264 7.84 10.85 0.24
CA ASN A 264 7.07 9.93 1.07
C ASN A 264 5.72 9.64 0.40
N SER A 265 5.21 8.43 0.60
CA SER A 265 3.86 8.07 0.15
C SER A 265 3.08 7.41 1.27
N SER A 266 1.79 7.73 1.36
CA SER A 266 0.81 7.02 2.19
C SER A 266 0.14 5.87 1.44
N ALA A 267 0.65 5.49 0.26
CA ALA A 267 0.09 4.40 -0.51
C ALA A 267 0.17 3.07 0.27
N THR A 268 -0.89 2.30 0.19
CA THR A 268 -0.89 0.89 0.51
C THR A 268 -0.80 0.09 -0.79
N PHE A 269 -0.63 -1.23 -0.71
CA PHE A 269 -0.40 -2.03 -1.90
C PHE A 269 -1.19 -3.34 -1.84
N VAL A 270 -1.59 -3.80 -3.01
CA VAL A 270 -2.07 -5.17 -3.22
C VAL A 270 -0.84 -6.06 -3.34
N TYR A 271 -0.78 -7.11 -2.52
CA TYR A 271 0.28 -8.12 -2.58
C TYR A 271 -0.33 -9.49 -2.85
N ARG A 272 0.45 -10.34 -3.51
CA ARG A 272 0.16 -11.77 -3.64
C ARG A 272 0.57 -12.50 -2.36
N THR A 273 -0.28 -13.41 -1.92
CA THR A 273 0.05 -14.32 -0.81
C THR A 273 0.92 -15.45 -1.35
N PRO A 274 2.05 -15.77 -0.70
CA PRO A 274 2.85 -16.95 -1.04
C PRO A 274 2.02 -18.24 -1.09
N THR A 275 2.32 -19.11 -2.05
CA THR A 275 1.73 -20.45 -2.12
C THR A 275 2.27 -21.38 -1.04
N ASP A 276 3.53 -21.18 -0.63
CA ASP A 276 4.10 -21.89 0.52
C ASP A 276 3.42 -21.46 1.83
N ARG A 277 2.80 -22.44 2.51
CA ARG A 277 2.11 -22.23 3.79
C ARG A 277 3.06 -21.73 4.89
N ALA A 278 4.33 -22.15 4.90
CA ALA A 278 5.27 -21.69 5.93
C ALA A 278 5.58 -20.20 5.75
N ALA A 279 5.89 -19.78 4.53
CA ALA A 279 6.08 -18.38 4.16
C ALA A 279 4.85 -17.53 4.50
N ALA A 280 3.65 -17.95 4.08
CA ALA A 280 2.40 -17.24 4.34
C ALA A 280 2.13 -17.06 5.85
N ARG A 281 2.28 -18.12 6.65
CA ARG A 281 2.11 -18.05 8.13
C ARG A 281 3.14 -17.15 8.79
N SER A 282 4.34 -17.05 8.21
CA SER A 282 5.40 -16.18 8.71
C SER A 282 5.21 -14.70 8.34
N GLY A 283 4.13 -14.35 7.61
CA GLY A 283 3.79 -13.00 7.19
C GLY A 283 4.54 -12.50 5.96
N ILE A 284 5.12 -13.41 5.16
CA ILE A 284 5.77 -13.04 3.89
C ILE A 284 4.71 -12.67 2.86
N ILE A 285 4.99 -11.64 2.07
CA ILE A 285 4.15 -11.14 0.98
C ILE A 285 4.97 -11.00 -0.31
N GLU A 286 4.33 -11.09 -1.46
CA GLU A 286 4.97 -10.98 -2.79
C GLU A 286 4.37 -9.84 -3.61
N GLY A 287 5.21 -9.06 -4.30
CA GLY A 287 4.76 -7.97 -5.17
C GLY A 287 5.56 -6.67 -4.96
N PRO A 288 4.95 -5.49 -5.04
CA PRO A 288 3.52 -5.22 -5.13
C PRO A 288 2.89 -5.56 -6.50
N VAL A 289 1.62 -5.99 -6.46
CA VAL A 289 0.77 -6.21 -7.64
C VAL A 289 0.24 -4.87 -8.15
N ALA A 290 -0.35 -4.06 -7.27
CA ALA A 290 -0.89 -2.74 -7.59
C ALA A 290 -0.75 -1.78 -6.39
N ALA A 291 -0.76 -0.48 -6.66
CA ALA A 291 -0.85 0.55 -5.64
C ALA A 291 -2.31 0.80 -5.24
N VAL A 292 -2.51 1.26 -4.01
CA VAL A 292 -3.80 1.70 -3.48
C VAL A 292 -3.57 3.05 -2.82
N SER A 293 -4.33 4.06 -3.23
CA SER A 293 -4.16 5.41 -2.73
C SER A 293 -5.49 6.02 -2.33
N CYS A 294 -5.63 6.28 -1.04
CA CYS A 294 -6.80 6.93 -0.47
C CYS A 294 -6.45 8.34 -0.02
N ARG A 295 -7.27 9.34 -0.36
CA ARG A 295 -7.04 10.74 0.03
C ARG A 295 -7.93 11.16 1.18
N ASN A 296 -7.37 12.06 1.99
CA ASN A 296 -8.11 12.72 3.05
C ASN A 296 -8.72 14.05 2.58
N SER A 297 -8.26 14.56 1.44
CA SER A 297 -8.84 15.72 0.78
C SER A 297 -10.28 15.42 0.35
N THR A 298 -11.16 16.38 0.60
CA THR A 298 -12.60 16.26 0.29
C THR A 298 -13.06 17.27 -0.77
N VAL A 299 -12.29 18.34 -0.97
CA VAL A 299 -12.55 19.43 -1.90
C VAL A 299 -11.23 19.80 -2.61
N PHE A 300 -11.33 20.17 -3.88
CA PHE A 300 -10.23 20.62 -4.73
C PHE A 300 -10.62 21.96 -5.36
N ALA A 301 -10.53 23.03 -4.59
CA ALA A 301 -11.00 24.36 -4.99
C ALA A 301 -9.96 25.09 -5.86
N THR A 302 -8.68 24.73 -5.74
CA THR A 302 -7.59 25.40 -6.45
C THR A 302 -6.85 24.45 -7.39
N GLU A 303 -6.22 25.01 -8.42
CA GLU A 303 -5.34 24.25 -9.32
C GLU A 303 -4.19 23.59 -8.55
N ALA A 304 -3.62 24.30 -7.57
CA ALA A 304 -2.52 23.77 -6.73
C ALA A 304 -2.94 22.52 -5.94
N GLU A 305 -4.18 22.44 -5.46
CA GLU A 305 -4.72 21.24 -4.80
C GLU A 305 -4.87 20.08 -5.78
N SER A 306 -5.34 20.35 -7.01
CA SER A 306 -5.43 19.34 -8.07
C SER A 306 -4.06 18.84 -8.50
N GLN A 307 -3.06 19.73 -8.62
CA GLN A 307 -1.67 19.37 -8.93
C GLN A 307 -1.04 18.54 -7.80
N LEU A 308 -1.26 18.92 -6.53
CA LEU A 308 -0.78 18.15 -5.39
C LEU A 308 -1.40 16.74 -5.35
N ASP A 309 -2.68 16.62 -5.71
CA ASP A 309 -3.34 15.31 -5.74
C ASP A 309 -2.75 14.39 -6.81
N LEU A 310 -2.59 14.90 -8.04
CA LEU A 310 -1.93 14.17 -9.11
C LEU A 310 -0.50 13.78 -8.74
N ALA A 311 0.25 14.68 -8.09
CA ALA A 311 1.60 14.37 -7.62
C ALA A 311 1.61 13.17 -6.65
N ARG A 312 0.63 13.05 -5.75
CA ARG A 312 0.53 11.90 -4.83
C ARG A 312 0.29 10.59 -5.58
N GLU A 313 -0.50 10.61 -6.65
CA GLU A 313 -0.73 9.43 -7.49
C GLU A 313 0.51 9.06 -8.30
N VAL A 314 1.18 10.04 -8.90
CA VAL A 314 2.45 9.86 -9.62
C VAL A 314 3.52 9.28 -8.70
N ILE A 315 3.64 9.81 -7.47
CA ILE A 315 4.57 9.27 -6.47
C ILE A 315 4.21 7.82 -6.15
N ALA A 316 2.93 7.48 -5.93
CA ALA A 316 2.51 6.11 -5.64
C ALA A 316 2.83 5.14 -6.80
N VAL A 317 2.61 5.56 -8.04
CA VAL A 317 2.90 4.79 -9.25
C VAL A 317 4.40 4.55 -9.41
N LEU A 318 5.21 5.62 -9.40
CA LEU A 318 6.66 5.51 -9.57
C LEU A 318 7.31 4.73 -8.42
N LEU A 319 6.79 4.87 -7.21
CA LEU A 319 7.20 4.08 -6.05
C LEU A 319 6.89 2.59 -6.24
N THR A 320 5.69 2.24 -6.72
CA THR A 320 5.33 0.84 -7.01
C THR A 320 6.26 0.26 -8.08
N ALA A 321 6.55 1.04 -9.12
CA ALA A 321 7.51 0.66 -10.17
C ALA A 321 8.92 0.43 -9.59
N GLN A 322 9.41 1.33 -8.72
CA GLN A 322 10.68 1.15 -8.01
C GLN A 322 10.67 -0.09 -7.13
N GLN A 323 9.59 -0.38 -6.41
CA GLN A 323 9.50 -1.58 -5.57
C GLN A 323 9.54 -2.86 -6.41
N ARG A 324 8.82 -2.90 -7.53
CA ARG A 324 8.84 -4.02 -8.48
C ARG A 324 10.24 -4.22 -9.08
N ALA A 325 10.93 -3.13 -9.39
CA ALA A 325 12.31 -3.15 -9.90
C ALA A 325 13.38 -3.59 -8.87
N ARG A 326 12.99 -3.88 -7.61
CA ARG A 326 13.87 -4.48 -6.58
C ARG A 326 13.98 -5.99 -6.72
N GLU A 327 13.19 -6.62 -7.58
CA GLU A 327 13.26 -8.05 -7.85
C GLU A 327 14.69 -8.50 -8.17
N GLY A 328 15.14 -9.56 -7.49
CA GLY A 328 16.50 -10.09 -7.62
C GLY A 328 17.63 -9.18 -7.12
N LYS A 329 17.33 -8.00 -6.56
CA LYS A 329 18.34 -7.03 -6.08
C LYS A 329 18.48 -7.08 -4.56
N THR A 330 19.59 -6.52 -4.09
CA THR A 330 19.86 -6.27 -2.67
C THR A 330 19.83 -4.78 -2.38
N GLU A 331 19.27 -4.39 -1.24
CA GLU A 331 19.26 -2.98 -0.84
C GLU A 331 20.69 -2.44 -0.69
N LYS A 332 20.98 -1.33 -1.37
CA LYS A 332 22.21 -0.55 -1.17
C LYS A 332 21.87 0.64 -0.27
N ARG A 333 22.34 0.63 0.99
CA ARG A 333 22.03 1.72 1.92
C ARG A 333 22.99 2.89 1.75
N PHE A 334 22.46 4.11 1.83
CA PHE A 334 23.27 5.30 1.80
C PHE A 334 24.31 5.29 2.95
N GLY A 335 25.57 5.51 2.61
CA GLY A 335 26.65 5.49 3.59
C GLY A 335 27.12 4.10 4.00
N GLU A 336 26.53 3.02 3.51
CA GLU A 336 27.01 1.66 3.80
C GLU A 336 28.46 1.48 3.32
N GLY A 337 29.30 0.95 4.20
CA GLY A 337 30.74 0.77 3.95
C GLY A 337 31.56 2.06 3.86
N LYS A 338 30.95 3.24 4.00
CA LYS A 338 31.70 4.51 3.98
C LYS A 338 32.45 4.72 5.29
N TRP A 339 33.63 5.34 5.20
CA TRP A 339 34.49 5.59 6.38
C TRP A 339 33.75 6.35 7.47
N TRP A 340 32.84 7.24 7.09
CA TRP A 340 32.11 8.07 8.02
C TRP A 340 30.98 7.36 8.78
N THR A 341 30.56 6.18 8.32
CA THR A 341 29.59 5.33 9.04
C THR A 341 30.23 4.19 9.82
N THR A 342 31.50 3.90 9.52
CA THR A 342 32.24 2.76 10.07
C THR A 342 33.26 3.19 11.11
N LYS A 343 33.84 4.39 10.99
CA LYS A 343 34.83 4.94 11.91
C LYS A 343 34.20 5.92 12.92
N PRO A 344 34.52 5.81 14.23
CA PRO A 344 34.14 6.80 15.23
C PRO A 344 34.72 8.19 14.89
N ARG A 345 33.91 9.25 14.98
CA ARG A 345 34.31 10.59 14.55
C ARG A 345 34.86 11.52 15.65
N TRP A 346 34.75 11.17 16.93
CA TRP A 346 35.13 12.06 18.05
C TRP A 346 35.52 11.28 19.31
N GLY A 347 36.64 11.67 19.95
CA GLY A 347 37.06 11.17 21.28
C GLY A 347 37.06 9.64 21.41
N GLY A 348 37.54 8.95 20.37
CA GLY A 348 37.45 7.49 20.23
C GLY A 348 38.70 6.85 19.63
N GLY A 349 39.84 7.55 19.65
CA GLY A 349 41.13 6.87 19.68
C GLY A 349 41.31 6.13 21.02
N PRO A 350 42.40 5.37 21.24
CA PRO A 350 42.68 4.71 22.50
C PRO A 350 42.84 5.76 23.62
N GLY A 351 41.73 6.18 24.23
CA GLY A 351 41.70 7.39 25.04
C GLY A 351 40.37 7.74 25.72
N GLY A 352 39.39 6.83 25.75
CA GLY A 352 38.21 6.98 26.64
C GLY A 352 37.23 8.09 26.27
N ALA A 353 36.16 8.22 27.07
CA ALA A 353 35.07 9.16 26.80
C ALA A 353 35.46 10.61 27.07
N MET A 354 35.13 11.51 26.15
CA MET A 354 35.08 12.95 26.43
C MET A 354 34.32 13.17 27.74
N GLY A 355 34.98 13.82 28.70
CA GLY A 355 34.44 14.11 30.03
C GLY A 355 34.95 13.22 31.17
N LYS A 356 35.73 12.16 30.91
CA LYS A 356 36.44 11.39 31.96
C LYS A 356 37.95 11.60 31.98
N GLU A 357 38.47 12.46 31.12
CA GLU A 357 39.90 12.82 31.12
C GLU A 357 40.28 13.58 32.42
N ALA A 358 39.31 14.23 33.07
CA ALA A 358 39.48 14.86 34.37
C ALA A 358 39.42 13.88 35.56
N ASP A 359 38.86 12.67 35.40
CA ASP A 359 38.80 11.67 36.49
C ASP A 359 40.07 10.81 36.57
N LYS A 360 40.95 10.86 35.57
CA LYS A 360 42.18 10.05 35.53
C LYS A 360 43.42 10.76 36.09
N VAL A 361 43.31 12.04 36.45
CA VAL A 361 44.42 12.75 37.10
C VAL A 361 44.55 12.41 38.59
N ASP A 362 43.50 11.90 39.24
CA ASP A 362 43.55 11.52 40.67
C ASP A 362 44.07 10.08 40.92
N ASP A 363 44.09 9.21 39.91
CA ASP A 363 44.47 7.80 40.07
C ASP A 363 45.93 7.49 39.68
N LEU A 364 46.71 8.53 39.34
CA LEU A 364 48.16 8.44 39.12
C LEU A 364 48.98 8.82 40.36
N GLY A 365 48.33 9.17 41.47
CA GLY A 365 48.97 9.56 42.74
C GLY A 365 49.30 8.40 43.69
N ALA A 366 48.89 7.16 43.40
CA ALA A 366 48.94 6.04 44.36
C ALA A 366 49.76 4.83 43.89
N VAL A 367 50.81 5.03 43.07
CA VAL A 367 51.79 3.97 42.76
C VAL A 367 53.21 4.45 43.08
N VAL A 368 53.44 4.79 44.35
CA VAL A 368 54.77 4.74 44.97
C VAL A 368 54.62 4.10 46.34
N GLY A 369 55.02 2.82 46.45
CA GLY A 369 55.13 2.10 47.73
C GLY A 369 54.62 0.68 47.65
N GLY A 370 55.53 -0.30 47.83
CA GLY A 370 55.29 -1.75 47.77
C GLY A 370 54.14 -2.26 48.66
N THR A 371 53.66 -3.49 48.52
CA THR A 371 54.38 -4.76 48.45
C THR A 371 53.45 -5.86 47.91
N VAL A 372 54.03 -6.89 47.30
CA VAL A 372 53.34 -8.13 46.86
C VAL A 372 52.99 -8.97 48.10
N PRO A 373 51.85 -9.70 48.12
CA PRO A 373 51.97 -11.11 48.49
C PRO A 373 51.12 -12.10 47.65
N GLU A 374 51.58 -13.35 47.75
CA GLU A 374 51.30 -14.58 47.01
C GLU A 374 49.92 -15.25 47.18
N LYS A 375 49.68 -16.19 46.26
CA LYS A 375 48.61 -17.20 46.18
C LYS A 375 48.41 -18.04 47.46
N ILE A 376 47.16 -18.42 47.74
CA ILE A 376 46.78 -19.75 48.28
C ILE A 376 45.47 -20.23 47.62
N VAL A 377 45.43 -21.53 47.30
CA VAL A 377 44.36 -22.33 46.68
C VAL A 377 43.45 -22.94 47.76
N GLY A 378 42.15 -23.11 47.48
CA GLY A 378 41.26 -23.97 48.27
C GLY A 378 39.85 -24.10 47.68
N GLU A 379 39.48 -25.31 47.26
CA GLU A 379 38.13 -25.74 46.88
C GLU A 379 37.20 -25.87 48.10
N GLU A 380 35.88 -25.70 47.92
CA GLU A 380 34.88 -26.68 48.37
C GLU A 380 33.50 -26.47 47.73
N LYS A 381 32.87 -27.58 47.31
CA LYS A 381 31.50 -27.69 46.79
C LYS A 381 30.51 -27.86 47.94
N GLY A 382 29.31 -27.29 47.82
CA GLY A 382 28.23 -27.50 48.78
C GLY A 382 26.83 -27.15 48.28
N VAL A 383 26.20 -28.11 47.60
CA VAL A 383 24.78 -28.53 47.77
C VAL A 383 23.72 -27.44 48.04
N ALA A 384 22.97 -27.05 46.99
CA ALA A 384 21.60 -26.51 47.16
C ALA A 384 20.75 -26.64 45.88
N ALA A 385 20.99 -27.70 45.08
CA ALA A 385 20.25 -27.99 43.86
C ALA A 385 19.32 -29.20 44.05
N GLU A 386 18.56 -29.28 45.15
CA GLU A 386 17.65 -30.41 45.36
C GLU A 386 16.54 -30.13 46.39
N ALA A 387 15.70 -29.11 46.17
CA ALA A 387 14.51 -28.91 47.02
C ALA A 387 13.34 -28.12 46.42
N LYS A 388 13.19 -28.00 45.08
CA LYS A 388 12.00 -27.35 44.47
C LYS A 388 11.50 -28.02 43.18
N ARG A 389 11.51 -29.36 43.15
CA ARG A 389 10.75 -30.16 42.17
C ARG A 389 9.87 -31.17 42.90
N ALA A 390 8.73 -30.72 43.41
CA ALA A 390 7.55 -31.56 43.63
C ALA A 390 6.36 -30.69 44.02
N ILE A 391 5.32 -30.71 43.17
CA ILE A 391 3.87 -30.49 43.37
C ILE A 391 3.33 -29.77 42.14
N GLY A 392 2.51 -30.48 41.38
CA GLY A 392 1.97 -30.05 40.09
C GLY A 392 0.72 -29.19 40.19
N GLY A 393 0.33 -28.64 39.04
CA GLY A 393 -1.07 -28.42 38.68
C GLY A 393 -1.55 -26.98 38.49
N ILE A 394 -1.68 -26.59 37.21
CA ILE A 394 -2.84 -25.92 36.58
C ILE A 394 -3.05 -24.38 36.80
N ASN A 395 -3.17 -23.68 35.64
CA ASN A 395 -3.76 -22.36 35.32
C ASN A 395 -2.96 -21.03 35.51
N GLY A 396 -2.74 -20.33 34.38
CA GLY A 396 -2.60 -18.86 34.30
C GLY A 396 -1.39 -18.33 33.50
N PRO A 397 -1.55 -17.36 32.58
CA PRO A 397 -0.42 -16.81 31.81
C PRO A 397 0.40 -15.86 32.69
N SER A 398 1.58 -16.32 33.11
CA SER A 398 2.54 -15.48 33.85
C SER A 398 3.33 -14.59 32.89
N PRO A 399 3.51 -13.29 33.19
CA PRO A 399 4.20 -12.34 32.33
C PRO A 399 5.70 -12.67 32.28
N ASN A 400 6.22 -12.90 31.07
CA ASN A 400 7.65 -13.05 30.85
C ASN A 400 8.43 -11.86 31.44
N LYS A 401 9.24 -12.14 32.45
CA LYS A 401 10.28 -11.25 32.98
C LYS A 401 11.20 -10.85 31.82
N ARG A 402 11.04 -9.63 31.30
CA ARG A 402 12.09 -8.91 30.56
C ARG A 402 13.32 -8.87 31.48
N SER A 403 14.41 -9.48 31.04
CA SER A 403 15.73 -9.26 31.62
C SER A 403 16.00 -7.75 31.60
N LYS A 404 16.07 -7.12 32.78
CA LYS A 404 16.59 -5.76 32.97
C LYS A 404 18.04 -5.75 32.47
N LYS A 405 18.27 -5.37 31.21
CA LYS A 405 19.59 -4.83 30.83
C LYS A 405 19.73 -3.53 31.63
N GLY A 406 20.75 -3.47 32.49
CA GLY A 406 21.03 -2.33 33.34
C GLY A 406 21.13 -1.03 32.53
N LYS A 407 20.79 0.10 33.17
CA LYS A 407 20.87 1.46 32.61
C LYS A 407 22.24 1.75 31.95
N GLU A 408 23.31 1.08 32.37
CA GLU A 408 24.66 1.19 31.81
C GLU A 408 24.78 0.74 30.35
N GLY A 409 24.05 -0.30 29.93
CA GLY A 409 24.09 -0.80 28.54
C GLY A 409 23.34 0.10 27.55
N ILE A 410 22.32 0.83 28.02
CA ILE A 410 21.59 1.81 27.20
C ILE A 410 22.45 3.05 26.98
N ASN A 411 23.14 3.52 28.04
CA ASN A 411 24.07 4.64 27.91
C ASN A 411 25.21 4.31 26.93
N PHE A 412 25.79 3.10 26.98
CA PHE A 412 26.81 2.68 26.02
C PHE A 412 26.32 2.71 24.56
N GLN A 413 25.10 2.26 24.30
CA GLN A 413 24.50 2.31 22.95
C GLN A 413 24.24 3.73 22.45
N ILE A 414 23.84 4.65 23.34
CA ILE A 414 23.67 6.07 22.99
C ILE A 414 25.02 6.71 22.70
N TYR A 415 26.04 6.44 23.52
CA TYR A 415 27.41 6.95 23.30
C TYR A 415 28.04 6.40 22.02
N ASP A 416 27.83 5.12 21.70
CA ASP A 416 28.30 4.51 20.45
C ASP A 416 27.57 5.08 19.23
N SER A 417 26.27 5.36 19.36
CA SER A 417 25.46 6.02 18.31
C SER A 417 25.84 7.49 18.12
N TYR A 418 26.30 8.17 19.18
CA TYR A 418 26.83 9.53 19.09
C TYR A 418 28.21 9.55 18.42
N ARG A 419 29.06 8.56 18.69
CA ARG A 419 30.41 8.47 18.10
C ARG A 419 30.41 8.00 16.65
N LYS A 420 29.44 7.19 16.22
CA LYS A 420 29.35 6.64 14.87
C LYS A 420 28.06 7.13 14.19
N MET A 421 28.20 7.80 13.05
CA MET A 421 27.04 8.07 12.18
C MET A 421 26.55 6.75 11.59
N LEU A 422 25.59 6.07 12.20
CA LEU A 422 25.08 4.83 11.64
C LEU A 422 24.42 5.10 10.27
N PRO A 423 24.55 4.18 9.29
CA PRO A 423 23.79 4.31 8.05
C PRO A 423 22.29 4.29 8.37
N PRO A 424 21.44 4.93 7.54
CA PRO A 424 20.01 4.88 7.72
C PRO A 424 19.50 3.43 7.84
N SER A 425 18.40 3.26 8.58
CA SER A 425 17.72 1.97 8.63
C SER A 425 17.30 1.53 7.23
N SER A 426 17.22 0.21 7.04
CA SER A 426 16.67 -0.38 5.82
C SER A 426 15.28 0.19 5.53
N THR A 427 15.09 0.62 4.28
CA THR A 427 13.82 1.08 3.72
C THR A 427 13.05 -0.06 3.05
N TRP A 428 13.73 -1.18 2.81
CA TRP A 428 13.16 -2.38 2.23
C TRP A 428 12.51 -3.24 3.31
N ASP A 429 11.33 -3.75 3.00
CA ASP A 429 10.61 -4.63 3.91
C ASP A 429 11.19 -6.04 3.89
N ARG A 430 11.76 -6.48 5.02
CA ARG A 430 12.37 -7.82 5.16
C ARG A 430 11.40 -8.97 4.98
N LYS A 431 10.10 -8.72 5.07
CA LYS A 431 9.03 -9.71 4.86
C LYS A 431 8.37 -9.57 3.48
N ALA A 432 8.82 -8.63 2.65
CA ALA A 432 8.38 -8.53 1.27
C ALA A 432 9.39 -9.22 0.34
N ARG A 433 8.89 -10.11 -0.51
CA ARG A 433 9.58 -10.58 -1.70
C ARG A 433 9.19 -9.67 -2.85
N TYR A 434 10.04 -8.69 -3.13
CA TYR A 434 9.81 -7.75 -4.21
C TYR A 434 9.83 -8.48 -5.56
N SER A 435 8.77 -8.31 -6.36
CA SER A 435 8.62 -8.98 -7.65
C SER A 435 7.77 -8.13 -8.59
N SER A 436 8.14 -8.11 -9.87
CA SER A 436 7.45 -7.41 -10.96
C SER A 436 6.29 -8.23 -11.54
N ILE A 437 5.38 -8.63 -10.65
CA ILE A 437 4.26 -9.53 -10.97
C ILE A 437 3.45 -8.99 -12.18
N GLY A 438 3.37 -9.79 -13.24
CA GLY A 438 2.60 -9.47 -14.46
C GLY A 438 3.27 -8.49 -15.42
N LYS A 439 4.51 -8.06 -15.16
CA LYS A 439 5.31 -7.26 -16.10
C LYS A 439 5.63 -8.09 -17.35
N ALA A 440 5.42 -7.51 -18.53
CA ALA A 440 5.81 -8.14 -19.79
C ALA A 440 7.33 -8.05 -19.99
N VAL A 441 7.96 -9.17 -20.38
CA VAL A 441 9.41 -9.24 -20.61
C VAL A 441 9.77 -8.53 -21.92
N GLY A 442 10.87 -7.76 -21.93
CA GLY A 442 11.44 -7.16 -23.14
C GLY A 442 10.73 -5.92 -23.70
N GLN A 443 9.65 -5.45 -23.08
CA GLN A 443 8.90 -4.27 -23.57
C GLN A 443 9.56 -2.92 -23.23
N GLY A 444 10.52 -2.88 -22.32
CA GLY A 444 11.20 -1.65 -21.89
C GLY A 444 10.37 -0.72 -21.00
N TYR A 445 9.21 -1.18 -20.53
CA TYR A 445 8.34 -0.48 -19.59
C TYR A 445 7.62 -1.47 -18.67
N ASP A 446 7.03 -0.96 -17.59
CA ASP A 446 6.11 -1.68 -16.71
C ASP A 446 4.74 -0.98 -16.69
N ASP A 447 3.65 -1.75 -16.78
CA ASP A 447 2.30 -1.24 -16.62
C ASP A 447 1.91 -1.31 -15.15
N ILE A 448 1.92 -0.15 -14.49
CA ILE A 448 1.64 0.00 -13.07
C ILE A 448 0.19 0.39 -12.87
N PHE A 449 -0.52 -0.37 -12.05
CA PHE A 449 -1.88 -0.04 -11.68
C PHE A 449 -1.97 0.65 -10.32
N LEU A 450 -2.90 1.59 -10.23
CA LEU A 450 -3.27 2.30 -9.02
C LEU A 450 -4.80 2.30 -8.89
N VAL A 451 -5.30 1.84 -7.75
CA VAL A 451 -6.69 2.09 -7.35
C VAL A 451 -6.72 3.33 -6.47
N SER A 452 -7.24 4.43 -7.02
CA SER A 452 -7.36 5.73 -6.38
C SER A 452 -8.74 5.89 -5.75
N SER A 453 -8.82 6.55 -4.60
CA SER A 453 -10.10 6.81 -3.93
C SER A 453 -10.16 8.21 -3.34
N LEU A 454 -11.31 8.84 -3.58
CA LEU A 454 -11.72 10.15 -3.09
C LEU A 454 -13.11 10.04 -2.51
N ASN A 455 -13.30 10.46 -1.27
CA ASN A 455 -14.60 10.37 -0.59
C ASN A 455 -15.13 8.92 -0.66
N HIS A 456 -16.34 8.71 -1.16
CA HIS A 456 -16.95 7.40 -1.42
C HIS A 456 -16.78 6.95 -2.88
N HIS A 457 -15.89 7.58 -3.65
CA HIS A 457 -15.62 7.23 -5.05
C HIS A 457 -14.30 6.48 -5.20
N VAL A 458 -14.23 5.67 -6.26
CA VAL A 458 -13.03 4.94 -6.68
C VAL A 458 -12.74 5.20 -8.16
N SER A 459 -11.48 5.27 -8.53
CA SER A 459 -11.01 5.37 -9.92
C SER A 459 -9.83 4.42 -10.11
N ILE A 460 -9.81 3.70 -11.23
CA ILE A 460 -8.75 2.76 -11.58
C ILE A 460 -7.85 3.45 -12.61
N VAL A 461 -6.55 3.41 -12.32
CA VAL A 461 -5.53 4.07 -13.12
C VAL A 461 -4.51 3.03 -13.59
N ARG A 462 -4.18 3.05 -14.88
CA ARG A 462 -2.98 2.40 -15.43
C ARG A 462 -1.98 3.47 -15.80
N VAL A 463 -0.71 3.25 -15.45
CA VAL A 463 0.40 4.07 -15.93
C VAL A 463 1.47 3.20 -16.55
N ARG A 464 1.87 3.53 -17.77
CA ARG A 464 3.03 2.91 -18.41
C ARG A 464 4.29 3.64 -17.99
N VAL A 465 5.11 3.00 -17.16
CA VAL A 465 6.35 3.58 -16.62
C VAL A 465 7.55 3.03 -17.40
N PRO A 466 8.28 3.85 -18.16
CA PRO A 466 9.48 3.41 -18.89
C PRO A 466 10.59 2.96 -17.94
N ASP A 467 11.29 1.86 -18.29
CA ASP A 467 12.41 1.36 -17.48
C ASP A 467 13.58 2.37 -17.43
N LYS A 468 13.76 3.13 -18.52
CA LYS A 468 14.73 4.22 -18.61
C LYS A 468 14.45 5.38 -17.64
N LEU A 469 13.17 5.68 -17.37
CA LEU A 469 12.80 6.69 -16.38
C LEU A 469 13.22 6.23 -14.99
N LEU A 470 12.94 4.97 -14.63
CA LEU A 470 13.37 4.39 -13.36
C LEU A 470 14.90 4.36 -13.22
N SER A 471 15.60 4.03 -14.31
CA SER A 471 17.05 4.08 -14.39
C SER A 471 17.59 5.49 -14.12
N THR A 472 16.97 6.51 -14.70
CA THR A 472 17.31 7.92 -14.49
C THR A 472 17.08 8.34 -13.03
N LEU A 473 15.96 7.93 -12.42
CA LEU A 473 15.67 8.21 -11.01
C LEU A 473 16.62 7.48 -10.04
N ASP A 474 17.26 6.40 -10.48
CA ASP A 474 18.29 5.66 -9.72
C ASP A 474 19.70 6.24 -9.91
N GLY A 475 19.83 7.35 -10.65
CA GLY A 475 21.09 8.07 -10.85
C GLY A 475 21.93 7.56 -12.02
N ASN A 476 21.35 6.79 -12.94
CA ASN A 476 22.05 6.46 -14.19
C ASN A 476 22.04 7.65 -15.15
N GLU A 477 22.79 7.55 -16.25
CA GLU A 477 22.89 8.61 -17.25
C GLU A 477 21.51 9.00 -17.80
N GLN A 478 21.36 10.29 -18.08
CA GLN A 478 20.10 10.83 -18.56
C GLN A 478 19.89 10.45 -20.02
N GLU A 479 19.16 9.37 -20.24
CA GLU A 479 18.67 8.99 -21.57
C GLU A 479 17.27 9.55 -21.82
N ASP A 480 16.87 9.64 -23.09
CA ASP A 480 15.46 9.82 -23.42
C ASP A 480 14.66 8.62 -22.90
N TRP A 481 13.87 8.86 -21.86
CA TRP A 481 13.03 7.86 -21.23
C TRP A 481 11.64 7.75 -21.88
N GLY A 482 11.27 8.65 -22.78
CA GLY A 482 9.96 8.65 -23.42
C GLY A 482 8.78 9.00 -22.50
N ARG A 483 7.57 8.94 -23.04
CA ARG A 483 6.35 9.42 -22.37
C ARG A 483 5.81 8.43 -21.34
N MET A 484 5.31 8.95 -20.22
CA MET A 484 4.54 8.22 -19.21
C MET A 484 3.04 8.42 -19.43
N ASN A 485 2.40 7.47 -20.13
CA ASN A 485 0.96 7.51 -20.39
C ASN A 485 0.19 7.02 -19.15
N MET A 486 -0.79 7.82 -18.70
CA MET A 486 -1.66 7.56 -17.56
C MET A 486 -3.11 7.55 -18.01
N TRP A 487 -3.72 6.36 -18.04
CA TRP A 487 -5.14 6.17 -18.32
C TRP A 487 -5.89 6.12 -17.00
N ARG A 488 -6.96 6.90 -16.88
CA ARG A 488 -7.78 6.99 -15.68
C ARG A 488 -9.22 6.66 -16.04
N SER A 489 -9.86 5.75 -15.31
CA SER A 489 -11.31 5.56 -15.42
C SER A 489 -12.07 6.77 -14.89
N LYS A 490 -13.34 6.91 -15.26
CA LYS A 490 -14.26 7.76 -14.50
C LYS A 490 -14.21 7.44 -12.99
N TRP A 491 -14.65 8.38 -12.17
CA TRP A 491 -14.89 8.14 -10.75
C TRP A 491 -16.20 7.37 -10.59
N TYR A 492 -16.14 6.17 -10.03
CA TYR A 492 -17.30 5.34 -9.71
C TYR A 492 -17.76 5.61 -8.28
N ASP A 493 -19.04 5.91 -8.10
CA ASP A 493 -19.68 6.12 -6.81
C ASP A 493 -20.00 4.79 -6.13
N LEU A 494 -19.37 4.52 -4.98
CA LEU A 494 -19.60 3.31 -4.20
C LEU A 494 -20.92 3.34 -3.42
N PHE A 495 -21.79 4.35 -3.53
CA PHE A 495 -23.19 4.27 -3.09
C PHE A 495 -24.10 3.74 -4.20
N ILE A 496 -23.72 3.88 -5.48
CA ILE A 496 -24.55 3.47 -6.62
C ILE A 496 -24.24 2.01 -6.99
N ALA A 497 -25.23 1.13 -6.84
CA ALA A 497 -25.08 -0.32 -7.06
C ALA A 497 -24.47 -0.69 -8.42
N LYS A 498 -24.92 -0.04 -9.50
CA LYS A 498 -24.40 -0.26 -10.84
C LYS A 498 -22.92 0.16 -10.95
N GLU A 499 -22.56 1.33 -10.44
CA GLU A 499 -21.19 1.84 -10.55
C GLU A 499 -20.19 1.03 -9.71
N ARG A 500 -20.61 0.44 -8.58
CA ARG A 500 -19.79 -0.55 -7.85
C ARG A 500 -19.43 -1.75 -8.69
N VAL A 501 -20.39 -2.27 -9.45
CA VAL A 501 -20.21 -3.43 -10.32
C VAL A 501 -19.35 -3.07 -11.52
N ASP A 502 -19.54 -1.89 -12.11
CA ASP A 502 -18.68 -1.37 -13.18
C ASP A 502 -17.23 -1.24 -12.67
N ALA A 503 -17.01 -0.67 -11.48
CA ALA A 503 -15.70 -0.61 -10.85
C ALA A 503 -15.12 -2.01 -10.55
N MET A 504 -15.97 -2.94 -10.11
CA MET A 504 -15.58 -4.34 -9.86
C MET A 504 -15.05 -5.00 -11.12
N GLN A 505 -15.70 -4.77 -12.28
CA GLN A 505 -15.27 -5.32 -13.57
C GLN A 505 -13.85 -4.88 -13.93
N VAL A 506 -13.52 -3.59 -13.76
CA VAL A 506 -12.18 -3.07 -14.06
C VAL A 506 -11.14 -3.62 -13.09
N VAL A 507 -11.45 -3.67 -11.78
CA VAL A 507 -10.54 -4.24 -10.76
C VAL A 507 -10.33 -5.74 -10.99
N TRP A 508 -11.36 -6.49 -11.38
CA TRP A 508 -11.26 -7.90 -11.75
C TRP A 508 -10.32 -8.09 -12.94
N GLY A 509 -10.51 -7.31 -14.01
CA GLY A 509 -9.65 -7.35 -15.19
C GLY A 509 -8.20 -6.96 -14.90
N MET A 510 -7.99 -5.95 -14.05
CA MET A 510 -6.67 -5.54 -13.57
C MET A 510 -5.94 -6.68 -12.86
N ILE A 511 -6.58 -7.32 -11.87
CA ILE A 511 -5.95 -8.42 -11.12
C ILE A 511 -5.76 -9.64 -12.03
N ALA A 512 -6.73 -9.96 -12.89
CA ALA A 512 -6.62 -11.07 -13.84
C ALA A 512 -5.45 -10.86 -14.82
N TYR A 513 -5.28 -9.66 -15.35
CA TYR A 513 -4.16 -9.31 -16.22
C TYR A 513 -2.82 -9.41 -15.48
N LEU A 514 -2.69 -8.84 -14.28
CA LEU A 514 -1.44 -8.85 -13.53
C LEU A 514 -1.07 -10.26 -13.02
N MET A 515 -2.06 -11.08 -12.69
CA MET A 515 -1.87 -12.44 -12.19
C MET A 515 -1.79 -13.50 -13.29
N ARG A 516 -1.92 -13.10 -14.57
CA ARG A 516 -1.77 -14.00 -15.71
C ARG A 516 -0.42 -14.69 -15.70
N LYS A 517 -0.37 -15.93 -16.21
CA LYS A 517 0.89 -16.58 -16.52
C LYS A 517 1.62 -15.76 -17.59
N VAL A 518 2.82 -15.29 -17.26
CA VAL A 518 3.71 -14.64 -18.23
C VAL A 518 4.61 -15.73 -18.78
N GLU A 519 4.59 -15.94 -20.09
CA GLU A 519 5.51 -16.85 -20.75
C GLU A 519 6.90 -16.21 -20.75
N ASP A 520 7.83 -16.82 -20.03
CA ASP A 520 9.22 -16.38 -20.04
C ASP A 520 9.92 -17.15 -21.18
N PRO A 521 10.42 -16.47 -22.23
CA PRO A 521 11.12 -17.14 -23.32
C PRO A 521 12.34 -17.94 -22.84
N SER A 522 12.88 -17.67 -21.64
CA SER A 522 13.95 -18.46 -21.03
C SER A 522 13.50 -19.83 -20.51
N THR A 523 12.22 -20.00 -20.14
CA THR A 523 11.71 -21.29 -19.65
C THR A 523 11.48 -22.33 -20.73
N GLU A 524 11.37 -21.93 -22.01
CA GLU A 524 11.33 -22.88 -23.13
C GLU A 524 12.69 -23.55 -23.38
N VAL A 525 13.79 -22.90 -23.04
CA VAL A 525 15.14 -23.43 -23.23
C VAL A 525 15.42 -24.54 -22.20
N ASP A 526 15.07 -24.30 -20.93
CA ASP A 526 15.23 -25.30 -19.87
C ASP A 526 14.30 -26.51 -20.03
N GLN A 527 13.10 -26.33 -20.59
CA GLN A 527 12.18 -27.45 -20.91
C GLN A 527 12.67 -28.28 -22.09
N LYS A 528 13.22 -27.67 -23.14
CA LYS A 528 13.84 -28.41 -24.26
C LYS A 528 15.11 -29.15 -23.83
N ASP A 529 15.89 -28.59 -22.91
CA ASP A 529 17.10 -29.25 -22.40
C ASP A 529 16.78 -30.41 -21.43
N THR A 530 15.70 -30.32 -20.65
CA THR A 530 15.24 -31.43 -19.80
C THR A 530 14.52 -32.55 -20.58
N GLU A 531 13.76 -32.23 -21.63
CA GLU A 531 13.19 -33.24 -22.54
C GLU A 531 14.28 -33.88 -23.42
N GLY A 532 15.26 -33.11 -23.87
CA GLY A 532 16.43 -33.61 -24.61
C GLY A 532 17.34 -34.54 -23.78
N ALA A 533 17.46 -34.29 -22.47
CA ALA A 533 18.20 -35.15 -21.56
C ALA A 533 17.49 -36.47 -21.27
N LYS A 534 16.15 -36.47 -21.11
CA LYS A 534 15.35 -37.70 -20.95
C LYS A 534 15.31 -38.55 -22.21
N SER A 535 15.21 -37.91 -23.39
CA SER A 535 15.26 -38.61 -24.69
C SER A 535 16.59 -39.32 -24.96
N LYS A 536 17.72 -38.77 -24.45
CA LYS A 536 19.04 -39.38 -24.61
C LYS A 536 19.31 -40.53 -23.62
N SER A 537 18.71 -40.54 -22.43
CA SER A 537 18.88 -41.65 -21.49
C SER A 537 18.11 -42.90 -21.90
N GLU A 538 16.93 -42.77 -22.52
CA GLU A 538 16.16 -43.93 -23.01
C GLU A 538 16.76 -44.63 -24.24
N LYS A 539 17.64 -43.95 -25.00
CA LYS A 539 18.26 -44.53 -26.21
C LYS A 539 19.57 -45.30 -25.98
N MET A 540 20.14 -45.29 -24.77
CA MET A 540 21.42 -45.96 -24.50
C MET A 540 21.31 -47.32 -23.79
N ASP A 541 20.11 -47.81 -23.47
CA ASP A 541 19.90 -49.06 -22.73
C ASP A 541 19.34 -50.23 -23.58
N LEU A 542 19.65 -50.25 -24.88
CA LEU A 542 19.41 -51.43 -25.74
C LEU A 542 20.55 -51.63 -26.73
N SER A 543 21.64 -52.24 -26.28
CA SER A 543 22.58 -53.02 -27.11
C SER A 543 23.41 -53.96 -26.25
#